data_AF-A0A4R2T338-F1
#
_entry.id   AF-A0A4R2T338-F1
#
_cell.length_a   1.000
_cell.length_b   1.000
_cell.length_c   1.000
_cell.angle_alpha   90.00
_cell.angle_beta   90.00
_cell.angle_gamma   90.00
#
_symmetry.space_group_name_H-M   'P 1'
#
loop_
_entity.id
_entity.type
_entity.pdbx_description
1 polymer ?
#
loop_
_entity_poly.entity_id
_entity_poly.type
_entity_poly.pdbx_seq_one_letter_code
_entity_poly.pdbx_strand_id
1 'polypeptide(L)' 'MKNENEQNLFDLIPKPKNVKDKKLPEGIVLKSKYLWCPYCSMPVIFQKDKKLGVKKCPSCSITERDFWVKKVNRI' A
#
# COMPACT_ATOMS: atom_id res chain seq x y z
N MET A 1 -42.99 9.12 1.19
CA MET A 1 -41.69 9.80 1.39
C MET A 1 -40.91 8.96 2.39
N LYS A 2 -39.91 8.19 1.95
CA LYS A 2 -39.03 7.41 2.85
C LYS A 2 -37.76 8.23 3.04
N ASN A 3 -37.38 8.41 4.30
CA ASN A 3 -36.29 9.28 4.75
C ASN A 3 -34.97 8.93 4.06
N GLU A 4 -34.29 9.95 3.55
CA GLU A 4 -33.11 9.85 2.67
C GLU A 4 -31.79 9.64 3.42
N ASN A 5 -31.83 9.35 4.73
CA ASN A 5 -30.66 9.40 5.62
C ASN A 5 -30.34 8.09 6.35
N GLU A 6 -30.72 6.93 5.81
CA GLU A 6 -30.17 5.65 6.28
C GLU A 6 -28.82 5.39 5.58
N GLN A 7 -27.75 5.94 6.16
CA GLN A 7 -26.40 5.53 5.78
C GLN A 7 -26.22 4.05 6.12
N ASN A 8 -25.94 3.22 5.12
CA ASN A 8 -25.73 1.80 5.32
C ASN A 8 -24.39 1.60 6.05
N LEU A 9 -24.37 0.80 7.12
CA LEU A 9 -23.17 0.54 7.92
C LEU A 9 -21.99 0.07 7.06
N PHE A 10 -22.28 -0.64 5.95
CA PHE A 10 -21.26 -1.09 5.01
C PHE A 10 -20.51 0.05 4.30
N ASP A 11 -21.13 1.22 4.12
CA ASP A 11 -20.51 2.36 3.46
C ASP A 11 -19.46 3.06 4.35
N LEU A 12 -19.53 2.86 5.66
CA LEU A 12 -18.57 3.37 6.64
C LEU A 12 -17.30 2.51 6.73
N ILE A 13 -17.33 1.29 6.20
CA ILE A 13 -16.19 0.38 6.25
C ILE A 13 -15.13 0.86 5.22
N PRO A 14 -13.88 1.11 5.65
CA PRO A 14 -12.84 1.55 4.73
C PRO A 14 -12.58 0.49 3.67
N LYS A 15 -12.73 0.91 2.40
CA LYS A 15 -12.48 0.04 1.25
C LYS A 15 -11.00 -0.38 1.18
N PRO A 16 -10.71 -1.61 0.69
CA PRO A 16 -9.34 -2.04 0.49
C PRO A 16 -8.62 -1.12 -0.50
N LYS A 17 -7.31 -0.93 -0.30
CA LYS A 17 -6.49 -0.11 -1.19
C LYS A 17 -6.31 -0.84 -2.53
N ASN A 18 -6.51 -0.11 -3.62
CA ASN A 18 -6.23 -0.62 -4.96
C ASN A 18 -4.73 -0.62 -5.24
N VAL A 19 -4.25 -1.72 -5.82
CA VAL A 19 -2.86 -1.87 -6.30
C VAL A 19 -2.77 -1.22 -7.67
N LYS A 20 -1.84 -0.28 -7.84
CA LYS A 20 -1.59 0.39 -9.11
C LYS A 20 -0.67 -0.43 -9.99
N ASP A 21 0.46 -0.87 -9.44
CA ASP A 21 1.48 -1.60 -10.18
C ASP A 21 1.55 -3.07 -9.76
N LYS A 22 1.18 -3.98 -10.65
CA LYS A 22 1.27 -5.43 -10.40
C LYS A 22 2.65 -6.01 -10.73
N LYS A 23 3.53 -5.21 -11.32
CA LYS A 23 4.92 -5.50 -11.71
C LYS A 23 5.75 -4.23 -11.53
N LEU A 24 7.07 -4.37 -11.40
CA LEU A 24 7.96 -3.22 -11.39
C LEU A 24 7.95 -2.58 -12.79
N PRO A 25 7.72 -1.25 -12.92
CA PRO A 25 7.75 -0.59 -14.22
C PRO A 25 9.11 -0.73 -14.90
N GLU A 26 9.09 -0.86 -16.23
CA GLU A 26 10.31 -0.98 -17.03
C GLU A 26 11.16 0.30 -16.95
N GLY A 27 12.48 0.15 -16.93
CA GLY A 27 13.41 1.27 -16.81
C GLY A 27 13.60 1.84 -15.39
N ILE A 28 12.86 1.36 -14.39
CA ILE A 28 13.08 1.76 -12.99
C ILE A 28 14.25 0.98 -12.39
N VAL A 29 15.30 1.70 -12.03
CA VAL A 29 16.43 1.19 -11.24
C VAL A 29 16.28 1.65 -9.80
N LEU A 30 16.04 0.71 -8.89
CA LEU A 30 15.95 1.00 -7.45
C LEU A 30 17.34 1.15 -6.85
N LYS A 31 17.55 2.23 -6.09
CA LYS A 31 18.76 2.40 -5.28
C LYS A 31 18.79 1.36 -4.15
N SER A 32 19.98 1.04 -3.65
CA SER A 32 20.13 0.15 -2.49
C SER A 32 19.23 0.59 -1.32
N LYS A 33 18.54 -0.38 -0.70
CA LYS A 33 17.53 -0.20 0.38
C LYS A 33 16.19 0.40 -0.03
N TYR A 34 16.02 0.88 -1.27
CA TYR A 34 14.71 1.29 -1.77
C TYR A 34 13.92 0.07 -2.25
N LEU A 35 12.62 0.10 -2.00
CA LEU A 35 11.64 -0.84 -2.53
C LEU A 35 10.58 -0.06 -3.31
N TRP A 36 10.03 -0.66 -4.35
CA TRP A 36 8.86 -0.12 -5.04
C TRP A 36 7.60 -0.34 -4.21
N CYS A 37 6.85 0.73 -3.92
CA CYS A 37 5.52 0.61 -3.35
C CYS A 37 4.48 0.51 -4.48
N PRO A 38 3.83 -0.64 -4.69
CA PRO A 38 2.90 -0.85 -5.80
C PRO A 38 1.55 -0.14 -5.63
N TYR A 39 1.30 0.42 -4.45
CA TYR A 39 0.09 1.20 -4.14
C TYR A 39 0.30 2.70 -4.38
N CYS A 40 1.52 3.19 -4.16
CA CYS A 40 1.88 4.59 -4.40
C CYS A 40 2.47 4.82 -5.80
N SER A 41 2.95 3.76 -6.47
CA SER A 41 3.68 3.83 -7.74
C SER A 41 4.96 4.67 -7.64
N MET A 42 5.74 4.43 -6.59
CA MET A 42 6.98 5.16 -6.34
C MET A 42 7.99 4.33 -5.54
N PRO A 43 9.30 4.59 -5.69
CA PRO A 43 10.33 4.00 -4.85
C PRO A 43 10.28 4.64 -3.46
N VAL A 44 10.32 3.81 -2.42
CA VAL A 44 10.28 4.24 -1.02
C VAL A 44 11.26 3.43 -0.17
N ILE A 45 11.69 4.01 0.94
CA ILE A 45 12.32 3.27 2.03
C ILE A 45 11.22 2.95 3.04
N PHE A 46 10.91 1.67 3.23
CA PHE A 46 9.94 1.26 4.24
C PHE A 46 10.53 1.50 5.64
N GLN A 47 9.79 2.22 6.48
CA GLN A 47 10.24 2.65 7.81
C GLN A 47 9.62 1.79 8.91
N LYS A 48 10.42 1.41 9.91
CA LYS A 48 9.95 0.58 11.02
C LYS A 48 8.91 1.33 11.86
N ASP A 49 7.70 0.76 11.92
CA ASP A 49 6.67 1.13 12.86
C ASP A 49 7.06 0.59 14.25
N LYS A 50 7.26 1.48 15.22
CA LYS A 50 7.70 1.11 16.58
C LYS A 50 6.63 0.34 17.37
N LYS A 51 5.35 0.53 17.05
CA LYS A 51 4.23 -0.09 17.77
C LYS A 51 3.98 -1.52 17.27
N LEU A 52 4.06 -1.73 15.96
CA LEU A 52 3.74 -3.01 15.32
C LEU A 52 4.97 -3.84 14.93
N GLY A 53 6.17 -3.26 14.97
CA GLY A 53 7.41 -3.96 14.61
C GLY A 53 7.56 -4.30 13.12
N VAL A 54 6.70 -3.76 12.26
CA VAL A 54 6.72 -3.95 10.80
C VAL A 54 7.24 -2.70 10.10
N LYS A 55 7.88 -2.83 8.94
CA LYS A 55 8.21 -1.65 8.15
C LYS A 55 7.06 -1.26 7.22
N LYS A 56 6.74 0.03 7.17
CA LYS A 56 5.61 0.59 6.41
C LYS A 56 6.08 1.62 5.39
N CYS A 57 5.35 1.72 4.30
CA CYS A 57 5.48 2.82 3.36
C CYS A 57 5.13 4.14 4.08
N PRO A 58 5.98 5.17 4.03
CA PRO A 58 5.70 6.44 4.69
C PRO A 58 4.51 7.20 4.08
N SER A 59 4.12 6.89 2.84
CA SER A 59 3.01 7.56 2.14
C SER A 59 1.66 6.87 2.36
N CYS A 60 1.57 5.55 2.15
CA CYS A 60 0.29 4.83 2.25
C CYS A 60 0.22 3.83 3.40
N SER A 61 1.23 3.76 4.27
CA SER A 61 1.26 2.86 5.44
C SER A 61 1.17 1.36 5.15
N ILE A 62 1.19 0.93 3.87
CA ILE A 62 1.27 -0.50 3.51
C ILE A 62 2.56 -1.08 4.05
N THR A 63 2.52 -2.33 4.49
CA THR A 63 3.69 -3.00 5.07
C THR A 63 4.58 -3.60 3.99
N GLU A 64 5.89 -3.69 4.25
CA GLU A 64 6.83 -4.44 3.40
C GLU A 64 6.47 -5.94 3.31
N ARG A 65 5.65 -6.43 4.25
CA ARG A 65 5.16 -7.81 4.28
C ARG A 65 3.97 -8.07 3.34
N ASP A 66 3.41 -7.02 2.73
CA ASP A 66 2.26 -7.13 1.84
C ASP A 66 2.58 -7.98 0.60
N PHE A 67 1.60 -8.77 0.14
CA PHE A 67 1.78 -9.69 -0.98
C PHE A 67 2.26 -8.98 -2.26
N TRP A 68 1.67 -7.85 -2.62
CA TRP A 68 2.03 -7.13 -3.84
C TRP A 68 3.37 -6.43 -3.70
N VAL A 69 3.71 -5.93 -2.51
CA VAL A 69 5.04 -5.38 -2.24
C VAL A 69 6.11 -6.45 -2.45
N LYS A 70 5.94 -7.62 -1.84
CA LYS A 70 6.86 -8.76 -2.00
C LYS A 70 7.00 -9.19 -3.45
N LYS A 71 5.85 -9.39 -4.12
CA LYS A 71 5.78 -9.85 -5.51
C LYS A 71 6.49 -8.90 -6.47
N VAL A 72 6.26 -7.59 -6.34
CA VAL A 72 6.87 -6.59 -7.24
C VAL A 72 8.37 -6.42 -6.99
N ASN A 73 8.81 -6.53 -5.73
CA ASN A 73 10.21 -6.38 -5.35
C ASN A 73 11.02 -7.68 -5.37
N ARG A 74 10.38 -8.84 -5.60
CA ARG A 74 11.00 -10.17 -5.63
C ARG A 74 11.70 -10.54 -4.31
N ILE A 75 11.02 -10.29 -3.18
CA ILE A 75 11.48 -10.61 -1.81
C ILE A 75 10.52 -11.51 -1.06
#